data_AF-A0A7Z0SCW9-F1
#
_entry.id   AF-A0A7Z0SCW9-F1
#
_cell.length_a   1.000
_cell.length_b   1.000
_cell.length_c   1.000
_cell.angle_alpha   90.00
_cell.angle_beta   90.00
_cell.angle_gamma   90.00
#
_symmetry.space_group_name_H-M   'P 1'
#
loop_
_entity.id
_entity.type
_entity.pdbx_description
1 polymer ?
#
loop_
_entity_poly.entity_id
_entity_poly.type
_entity_poly.pdbx_seq_one_letter_code
_entity_poly.pdbx_strand_id
1 'polypeptide(L)'
;MTAAARAPSPAWHVAYTKQRQENTAKDNLERQGFEVYLPLFKTFRTSRHLTEKTSPDRLLAHEPMFPRYIFFRPACSQQSMGTVRSTRGVSSVVMFGASFARVSIDLLDSIRLAELNRPGFELTPKSWTVKF
;
A
#
# COMPACT_ATOMS: atom_id res chain seq x y z
N MET A 1 14.61 -39.03 0.60
CA MET A 1 13.95 -37.95 1.37
C MET A 1 13.14 -37.11 0.39
N THR A 2 11.85 -37.37 0.27
CA THR A 2 10.98 -36.73 -0.72
C THR A 2 10.59 -35.34 -0.21
N ALA A 3 11.00 -34.29 -0.91
CA ALA A 3 10.54 -32.94 -0.63
C ALA A 3 9.01 -32.90 -0.78
N ALA A 4 8.29 -32.60 0.30
CA ALA A 4 6.85 -32.37 0.23
C ALA A 4 6.61 -31.24 -0.78
N ALA A 5 5.90 -31.53 -1.87
CA ALA A 5 5.51 -30.54 -2.86
C ALA A 5 4.70 -29.45 -2.14
N ARG A 6 5.33 -28.29 -1.90
CA ARG A 6 4.68 -27.16 -1.25
C ARG A 6 3.56 -26.72 -2.18
N ALA A 7 2.31 -26.77 -1.68
CA ALA A 7 1.17 -26.30 -2.44
C ALA A 7 1.49 -24.88 -3.00
N PRO A 8 1.10 -24.58 -4.25
CA PRO A 8 1.41 -23.30 -4.87
C PRO A 8 0.83 -22.18 -4.01
N SER A 9 1.65 -21.18 -3.69
CA SER A 9 1.18 -20.04 -2.91
C SER A 9 0.12 -19.27 -3.71
N PRO A 10 -0.96 -18.82 -3.06
CA PRO A 10 -2.02 -18.06 -3.73
C PRO A 10 -1.47 -16.79 -4.39
N ALA A 11 -2.01 -16.47 -5.57
CA ALA A 11 -1.58 -15.32 -6.36
C ALA A 11 -1.95 -13.99 -5.69
N TRP A 12 -1.11 -12.98 -5.89
CA TRP A 12 -1.42 -11.61 -5.50
C TRP A 12 -2.36 -10.95 -6.50
N HIS A 13 -3.24 -10.11 -5.97
CA HIS A 13 -4.28 -9.37 -6.68
C HIS A 13 -4.28 -7.90 -6.27
N VAL A 14 -5.01 -7.08 -7.02
CA VAL A 14 -5.12 -5.63 -6.76
C VAL A 14 -6.58 -5.26 -6.53
N ALA A 15 -6.85 -4.52 -5.47
CA ALA A 15 -8.13 -3.88 -5.22
C ALA A 15 -8.01 -2.35 -5.37
N TYR A 16 -9.07 -1.76 -5.90
CA TYR A 16 -9.27 -0.32 -5.93
C TYR A 16 -10.11 0.09 -4.72
N THR A 17 -9.61 1.01 -3.91
CA THR A 17 -10.23 1.46 -2.67
C THR A 17 -11.10 2.69 -2.89
N LYS A 18 -11.96 2.96 -1.91
CA LYS A 18 -12.65 4.25 -1.78
C LYS A 18 -11.62 5.34 -1.48
N GLN A 19 -11.86 6.53 -2.01
CA GLN A 19 -10.96 7.67 -1.84
C GLN A 19 -10.62 7.89 -0.35
N ARG A 20 -9.32 7.92 -0.02
CA ARG A 20 -8.78 8.14 1.34
C ARG A 20 -9.17 7.06 2.37
N GLN A 21 -9.64 5.89 1.93
CA GLN A 21 -10.00 4.77 2.80
C GLN A 21 -9.07 3.56 2.62
N GLU A 22 -7.83 3.77 2.17
CA GLU A 22 -6.83 2.73 1.96
C GLU A 22 -6.53 1.95 3.25
N ASN A 23 -6.30 2.66 4.37
CA ASN A 23 -6.08 2.03 5.67
C ASN A 23 -7.33 1.27 6.15
N THR A 24 -8.52 1.83 5.96
CA THR A 24 -9.78 1.13 6.27
C THR A 24 -9.90 -0.15 5.44
N ALA A 25 -9.59 -0.11 4.14
CA ALA A 25 -9.61 -1.29 3.30
C ALA A 25 -8.60 -2.34 3.77
N LYS A 26 -7.37 -1.91 4.09
CA LYS A 26 -6.32 -2.77 4.66
C LYS A 26 -6.81 -3.50 5.90
N ASP A 27 -7.25 -2.75 6.91
CA ASP A 27 -7.66 -3.33 8.20
C ASP A 27 -8.83 -4.30 8.06
N ASN A 28 -9.82 -3.99 7.21
CA ASN A 28 -10.97 -4.89 7.02
C ASN A 28 -10.59 -6.15 6.22
N LEU A 29 -9.69 -6.05 5.23
CA LEU A 29 -9.17 -7.21 4.50
C LEU A 29 -8.33 -8.12 5.41
N GLU A 30 -7.45 -7.55 6.22
CA GLU A 30 -6.64 -8.29 7.19
C GLU A 30 -7.53 -9.01 8.23
N ARG A 31 -8.58 -8.34 8.74
CA ARG A 31 -9.58 -8.96 9.62
C ARG A 31 -10.35 -10.11 8.98
N GLN A 32 -10.52 -10.08 7.66
CA GLN A 32 -11.12 -11.18 6.88
C GLN A 32 -10.11 -12.29 6.57
N GLY A 33 -8.87 -12.18 7.06
CA GLY A 33 -7.81 -13.18 6.89
C GLY A 33 -7.08 -13.10 5.56
N PHE A 34 -7.18 -11.99 4.83
CA PHE A 34 -6.33 -11.78 3.65
C PHE A 34 -4.93 -11.32 4.05
N GLU A 35 -3.92 -11.74 3.31
CA GLU A 35 -2.63 -11.06 3.35
C GLU A 35 -2.73 -9.78 2.51
N VAL A 36 -2.25 -8.67 3.05
CA VAL A 36 -2.45 -7.35 2.44
C VAL A 36 -1.12 -6.60 2.41
N TYR A 37 -0.89 -5.88 1.32
CA TYR A 37 0.25 -5.00 1.14
C TYR A 37 -0.23 -3.66 0.58
N LEU A 38 0.00 -2.60 1.36
CA LEU A 38 -0.28 -1.22 1.00
C LEU A 38 1.06 -0.46 0.97
N PRO A 39 1.63 -0.17 -0.21
CA PRO A 39 2.90 0.55 -0.29
C PRO A 39 2.71 2.02 0.12
N LEU A 40 3.58 2.53 0.99
CA LEU A 40 3.47 3.87 1.58
C LEU A 40 4.75 4.69 1.36
N PHE A 41 4.61 5.97 1.08
CA PHE A 41 5.70 6.93 1.15
C PHE A 41 5.85 7.47 2.57
N LYS A 42 7.09 7.54 3.05
CA LYS A 42 7.46 8.38 4.18
C LYS A 42 7.53 9.83 3.70
N THR A 43 6.56 10.64 4.09
CA THR A 43 6.53 12.07 3.77
C THR A 43 6.72 12.88 5.05
N PHE A 44 7.45 13.97 4.99
CA PHE A 44 7.44 14.97 6.05
C PHE A 44 6.32 15.96 5.76
N ARG A 45 5.42 16.17 6.71
CA ARG A 45 4.42 17.24 6.61
C ARG A 45 5.14 18.58 6.66
N THR A 46 5.14 19.32 5.55
CA THR A 46 5.58 20.72 5.54
C THR A 46 4.71 21.53 6.48
N SER A 47 5.33 22.03 7.55
CA SER A 47 4.71 22.98 8.47
C SER A 47 4.28 24.25 7.75
N ARG A 48 2.98 24.40 7.50
CA ARG A 48 2.35 25.73 7.58
C ARG A 48 1.45 25.87 8.82
N HIS A 49 1.32 24.81 9.61
CA HIS A 49 0.40 24.72 10.75
C HIS A 49 1.00 23.98 11.96
N LEU A 50 2.32 23.83 12.06
CA LEU A 50 2.92 23.23 13.26
C LEU A 50 3.23 24.34 14.25
N THR A 51 2.35 24.47 15.24
CA THR A 51 2.69 25.15 16.51
C THR A 51 3.84 24.42 17.19
N GLU A 52 4.66 25.19 17.91
CA GLU A 52 5.90 24.83 18.64
C GLU A 52 5.83 23.56 19.51
N LYS A 53 4.62 23.07 19.82
CA LYS A 53 4.35 21.84 20.60
C LYS A 53 4.27 20.54 19.79
N THR A 54 4.55 20.54 18.49
CA THR A 54 4.38 19.31 17.70
C THR A 54 5.65 18.46 17.70
N SER A 55 5.56 17.25 18.27
CA SER A 55 6.68 16.31 18.31
C SER A 55 7.17 15.96 16.89
N PRO A 56 8.48 15.73 16.70
CA PRO A 56 9.06 15.43 15.39
C PRO A 56 8.47 14.17 14.74
N ASP A 57 7.96 13.22 15.53
CA ASP A 57 7.31 12.00 15.04
C ASP A 57 5.94 12.27 14.39
N ARG A 58 5.22 13.33 14.83
CA ARG A 58 3.96 13.77 14.18
C ARG A 58 4.18 14.44 12.82
N LEU A 59 5.44 14.68 12.43
CA LEU A 59 5.81 15.21 11.12
C LEU A 59 5.86 14.13 10.05
N LEU A 60 6.00 12.85 10.43
CA LEU A 60 6.06 11.73 9.51
C LEU A 60 4.63 11.31 9.10
N ALA A 61 4.22 11.71 7.90
CA ALA A 61 3.00 11.21 7.28
C ALA A 61 3.32 10.05 6.34
N HIS A 62 2.60 8.95 6.51
CA HIS A 62 2.64 7.83 5.58
C HIS A 62 1.52 8.01 4.55
N GLU A 63 1.87 8.35 3.31
CA GLU A 63 0.90 8.53 2.22
C GLU A 63 0.96 7.35 1.24
N PRO A 64 -0.16 6.85 0.69
CA PRO A 64 -0.13 5.77 -0.29
C PRO A 64 0.73 6.10 -1.52
N MET A 65 1.64 5.21 -1.87
CA MET A 65 2.46 5.35 -3.08
C MET A 65 1.62 5.31 -4.36
N PHE A 66 0.57 4.51 -4.33
CA PHE A 66 -0.45 4.43 -5.39
C PHE A 66 -1.81 4.74 -4.76
N PRO A 67 -2.26 6.01 -4.79
CA PRO A 67 -3.54 6.38 -4.23
C PRO A 67 -4.64 5.46 -4.74
N ARG A 68 -5.47 5.00 -3.81
CA ARG A 68 -6.58 4.08 -4.06
C ARG A 68 -6.23 2.65 -4.51
N TYR A 69 -4.98 2.23 -4.50
CA TYR A 69 -4.61 0.85 -4.84
C TYR A 69 -4.05 0.10 -3.64
N ILE A 70 -4.50 -1.13 -3.46
CA ILE A 70 -4.01 -2.04 -2.43
C ILE A 70 -3.80 -3.43 -3.02
N PHE A 71 -2.71 -4.08 -2.62
CA PHE A 71 -2.40 -5.44 -3.04
C PHE A 71 -2.86 -6.41 -1.97
N PHE A 72 -3.40 -7.55 -2.37
CA PHE A 72 -3.87 -8.56 -1.43
C PHE A 72 -3.78 -9.96 -2.03
N ARG A 73 -3.77 -10.98 -1.19
CA ARG A 73 -3.96 -12.38 -1.60
C ARG A 73 -4.72 -13.18 -0.53
N PRO A 74 -5.43 -14.24 -0.93
CA PRO A 74 -5.92 -15.24 -0.01
C PRO A 74 -4.80 -15.78 0.88
N ALA A 75 -5.05 -15.99 2.18
CA ALA A 75 -4.11 -16.71 3.04
C ALA A 75 -4.25 -18.24 2.88
N CYS A 76 -5.41 -18.71 2.42
CA CYS A 76 -5.68 -20.12 2.12
C CYS A 76 -6.40 -20.29 0.78
N SER A 77 -6.28 -21.47 0.16
CA SER A 77 -6.83 -21.76 -1.18
C SER A 77 -8.36 -21.75 -1.25
N GLN A 78 -9.05 -21.90 -0.12
CA GLN A 78 -10.52 -21.96 -0.04
C GLN A 78 -11.16 -20.58 0.19
N GLN A 79 -10.36 -19.53 0.44
CA GLN A 79 -10.88 -18.21 0.74
C GLN A 79 -11.45 -17.55 -0.52
N SER A 80 -12.71 -17.11 -0.44
CA SER A 80 -13.42 -16.54 -1.57
C SER A 80 -12.98 -15.10 -1.87
N MET A 81 -12.61 -14.85 -3.13
CA MET A 81 -12.37 -13.51 -3.66
C MET A 81 -13.64 -12.65 -3.74
N GLY A 82 -14.84 -13.27 -3.66
CA GLY A 82 -16.11 -12.54 -3.68
C GLY A 82 -16.26 -11.58 -2.50
N THR A 83 -15.77 -11.98 -1.32
CA THR A 83 -15.87 -11.21 -0.07
C THR A 83 -15.19 -9.84 -0.18
N VAL A 84 -14.11 -9.74 -0.97
CA VAL A 84 -13.33 -8.52 -1.17
C VAL A 84 -14.17 -7.38 -1.74
N ARG A 85 -15.13 -7.69 -2.64
CA ARG A 85 -16.01 -6.68 -3.24
C ARG A 85 -16.98 -6.07 -2.22
N SER A 86 -17.33 -6.82 -1.18
CA SER A 86 -18.16 -6.36 -0.07
C SER A 86 -17.37 -5.77 1.10
N THR A 87 -16.03 -5.71 1.01
CA THR A 87 -15.19 -5.22 2.10
C THR A 87 -15.27 -3.70 2.25
N ARG A 88 -15.53 -3.22 3.47
CA ARG A 88 -15.57 -1.79 3.76
C ARG A 88 -14.23 -1.13 3.42
N GLY A 89 -14.29 -0.05 2.64
CA GLY A 89 -13.11 0.65 2.13
C GLY A 89 -12.69 0.21 0.73
N VAL A 90 -13.17 -0.94 0.24
CA VAL A 90 -12.96 -1.39 -1.14
C VAL A 90 -14.06 -0.84 -2.05
N SER A 91 -13.69 -0.42 -3.26
CA SER A 91 -14.62 -0.06 -4.34
C SER A 91 -14.79 -1.22 -5.32
N SER A 92 -13.68 -1.84 -5.75
CA SER A 92 -13.70 -2.96 -6.68
C SER A 92 -12.39 -3.74 -6.65
N VAL A 93 -12.37 -4.94 -7.23
CA VAL A 93 -11.13 -5.67 -7.55
C VAL A 93 -10.76 -5.34 -9.00
N VAL A 94 -9.47 -5.10 -9.28
CA VAL A 94 -8.99 -4.83 -10.63
C VAL A 94 -9.13 -6.10 -11.48
N MET A 95 -9.66 -5.94 -12.68
CA MET A 95 -9.95 -7.04 -13.61
C MET A 95 -9.25 -6.81 -14.95
N PHE A 96 -8.80 -7.89 -15.58
CA PHE A 96 -8.46 -7.93 -17.00
C PHE A 96 -9.49 -8.81 -17.71
N GLY A 97 -10.41 -8.18 -18.45
CA GLY A 97 -11.58 -8.86 -19.01
C GLY A 97 -12.41 -9.52 -17.91
N ALA A 98 -12.58 -10.85 -17.99
CA ALA A 98 -13.35 -11.63 -17.02
C ALA A 98 -12.51 -12.14 -15.82
N SER A 99 -11.20 -11.89 -15.79
CA SER A 99 -10.29 -12.45 -14.76
C SER A 99 -9.79 -11.38 -13.78
N PHE A 100 -9.63 -11.75 -12.51
CA PHE A 100 -8.94 -10.90 -11.53
C PHE A 100 -7.49 -10.65 -11.94
N ALA A 101 -7.07 -9.38 -11.89
CA ALA A 101 -5.69 -9.01 -12.18
C ALA A 101 -4.75 -9.73 -11.21
N ARG A 102 -3.74 -10.41 -11.75
CA ARG A 102 -2.70 -11.10 -10.99
C ARG A 102 -1.42 -10.26 -11.00
N VAL A 103 -0.74 -10.23 -9.86
CA VAL A 103 0.53 -9.52 -9.66
C VAL A 103 1.60 -10.54 -9.35
N SER A 104 2.73 -10.46 -10.04
CA SER A 104 3.89 -11.31 -9.74
C SER A 104 4.54 -10.86 -8.43
N ILE A 105 5.20 -11.81 -7.74
CA ILE A 105 5.98 -11.48 -6.56
C ILE A 105 7.14 -10.55 -6.89
N ASP A 106 7.79 -10.76 -8.05
CA ASP A 106 8.91 -9.92 -8.51
C ASP A 106 8.51 -8.45 -8.66
N LEU A 107 7.30 -8.18 -9.16
CA LEU A 107 6.77 -6.81 -9.25
C LEU A 107 6.55 -6.21 -7.86
N LEU A 108 5.95 -6.97 -6.94
CA LEU A 108 5.78 -6.49 -5.55
C LEU A 108 7.11 -6.21 -4.87
N ASP A 109 8.12 -7.06 -5.09
CA ASP A 109 9.45 -6.89 -4.54
C ASP A 109 10.15 -5.66 -5.14
N SER A 110 10.00 -5.39 -6.44
CA SER A 110 10.47 -4.14 -7.04
C SER A 110 9.81 -2.89 -6.43
N ILE A 111 8.51 -2.96 -6.10
CA ILE A 111 7.80 -1.86 -5.42
C ILE A 111 8.38 -1.66 -4.01
N ARG A 112 8.63 -2.75 -3.27
CA ARG A 112 9.26 -2.69 -1.94
C ARG A 112 10.67 -2.08 -2.00
N LEU A 113 11.46 -2.47 -2.99
CA LEU A 113 12.79 -1.88 -3.21
C LEU A 113 12.69 -0.38 -3.52
N ALA A 114 11.72 0.04 -4.33
CA ALA A 114 11.47 1.46 -4.61
C ALA A 114 10.99 2.23 -3.37
N GLU A 115 10.17 1.61 -2.51
CA GLU A 115 9.73 2.17 -1.22
C GLU A 115 10.92 2.43 -0.28
N LEU A 116 11.89 1.51 -0.23
CA LEU A 116 13.10 1.64 0.59
C LEU A 116 14.11 2.66 0.03
N ASN A 117 14.30 2.68 -1.30
CA ASN A 117 15.32 3.51 -1.96
C ASN A 117 14.92 4.98 -2.11
N ARG A 118 13.70 5.37 -1.72
CA ARG A 118 13.28 6.76 -1.84
C ARG A 118 13.87 7.56 -0.68
N PRO A 119 14.77 8.53 -0.92
CA PRO A 119 15.18 9.45 0.12
C PRO A 119 13.93 10.19 0.60
N GLY A 120 13.66 10.12 1.91
CA GLY A 120 12.67 10.99 2.54
C GLY A 120 13.06 12.42 2.17
N PHE A 121 12.14 13.16 1.54
CA PHE A 121 12.34 14.46 0.93
C PHE A 121 13.42 15.28 1.67
N GLU A 122 14.64 15.28 1.15
CA GLU A 122 15.74 16.06 1.70
C GLU A 122 15.40 17.51 1.36
N LEU A 123 14.87 18.23 2.35
CA LEU A 123 14.72 19.67 2.30
C LEU A 123 16.12 20.26 2.17
N THR A 124 16.65 20.34 0.95
CA THR A 124 17.62 21.41 0.68
C THR A 124 16.86 22.71 0.95
N PRO A 125 17.26 23.53 1.92
CA PRO A 125 16.69 24.86 2.04
C PRO A 125 17.01 25.54 0.72
N LYS A 126 15.99 25.79 -0.11
CA LYS A 126 16.16 26.64 -1.30
C LYS A 126 16.70 27.97 -0.79
N SER A 127 17.99 28.20 -1.00
CA SER A 127 18.61 29.52 -0.90
C SER A 127 17.92 30.42 -1.92
N TRP A 128 16.89 31.13 -1.48
CA TRP A 128 16.49 32.36 -2.15
C TRP A 128 17.54 33.40 -1.79
N THR A 129 18.64 33.42 -2.53
CA THR A 129 19.49 34.61 -2.59
C THR A 129 18.70 35.65 -3.37
N VAL A 130 18.01 36.53 -2.65
CA VAL A 130 17.51 37.79 -3.18
C VAL A 130 18.75 38.58 -3.61
N LYS A 131 18.98 38.69 -4.92
CA LYS A 131 19.91 39.66 -5.48
C LYS A 131 19.22 41.02 -5.43
N PHE A 132 19.72 41.90 -4.57
CA PHE A 132 19.47 43.34 -4.67
C PHE A 132 20.28 43.91 -5.83
#